data_AF-A0A225WT86-F1
#
_entry.id   AF-A0A225WT86-F1
#
_cell.length_a   1.000
_cell.length_b   1.000
_cell.length_c   1.000
_cell.angle_alpha   90.00
_cell.angle_beta   90.00
_cell.angle_gamma   90.00
#
_symmetry.space_group_name_H-M   'P 1'
#
loop_
_entity.id
_entity.type
_entity.pdbx_description
1 polymer ?
#
loop_
_entity_poly.entity_id
_entity_poly.type
_entity_poly.pdbx_seq_one_letter_code
_entity_poly.pdbx_strand_id
1 'polypeptide(L)'
;MCTDRIGDPNTQLEQLTQYPGLSTDEYGPTQEILELAESHLRLFFYFMSPRLWRRYATESNRYYHQHLNERHKNLAATNVQEIMYFYGKRSNTKVEPHEILHCMGLLVT
;
A
#
# COMPACT_ATOMS: atom_id res chain seq x y z
N MET A 1 44.04 2.14 45.35
CA MET A 1 42.64 1.86 45.71
C MET A 1 41.78 2.36 44.56
N CYS A 2 41.29 1.41 43.76
CA CYS A 2 40.44 1.70 42.60
C CYS A 2 39.02 1.93 43.12
N THR A 3 38.43 3.08 42.80
CA THR A 3 36.98 3.25 42.86
C THR A 3 36.51 3.47 41.44
N ASP A 4 36.28 2.34 40.75
CA ASP A 4 35.55 2.33 39.49
C ASP A 4 34.15 2.88 39.76
N ARG A 5 33.85 4.03 39.17
CA ARG A 5 32.48 4.52 39.07
C ARG A 5 31.77 3.56 38.13
N ILE A 6 30.94 2.70 38.71
CA ILE A 6 29.95 1.89 37.99
C ILE A 6 29.14 2.88 37.15
N GLY A 7 29.39 2.88 35.83
CA GLY A 7 28.57 3.60 34.88
C GLY A 7 27.14 3.07 34.97
N ASP A 8 26.18 3.99 35.07
CA ASP A 8 24.77 3.67 35.12
C ASP A 8 24.41 2.81 33.88
N PRO A 9 23.77 1.64 34.05
CA PRO A 9 23.39 0.76 32.95
C PRO A 9 22.45 1.45 31.94
N ASN A 10 21.78 2.54 32.32
CA ASN A 10 20.93 3.32 31.41
C ASN A 10 21.74 4.19 30.44
N THR A 11 22.91 4.70 30.84
CA THR A 11 23.76 5.53 29.96
C THR A 11 24.36 4.73 28.80
N GLN A 12 24.59 3.42 28.99
CA GLN A 12 25.06 2.55 27.92
C GLN A 12 23.95 2.13 26.94
N LEU A 13 22.69 2.10 27.38
CA LEU A 13 21.55 1.73 26.53
C LEU A 13 21.21 2.86 25.54
N GLU A 14 21.32 4.13 25.95
CA GLU A 14 21.10 5.29 25.09
C GLU A 14 22.16 5.42 23.97
N GLN A 15 23.40 4.97 24.23
CA GLN A 15 24.48 4.99 23.24
C GLN A 15 24.34 3.90 22.16
N LEU A 16 23.61 2.81 22.43
CA LEU A 16 23.36 1.73 21.48
C LEU A 16 22.19 2.03 20.53
N THR A 17 21.31 2.97 20.88
CA THR A 17 20.15 3.35 20.04
C THR A 17 20.49 4.28 18.88
N GLN A 18 21.68 4.88 18.85
CA GLN A 18 22.04 5.86 17.83
C GLN A 18 22.73 5.20 16.63
N TYR A 19 21.94 4.75 15.67
CA TYR A 19 22.45 4.28 14.38
C TYR A 19 23.24 5.41 13.69
N PRO A 20 24.52 5.20 13.30
CA PRO A 20 25.32 6.23 12.65
C PRO A 20 24.67 6.65 11.33
N GLY A 21 24.35 7.94 11.19
CA GLY A 21 23.68 8.52 10.03
C GLY A 21 22.16 8.66 10.16
N LEU A 22 21.56 8.18 11.26
CA LEU A 22 20.18 8.48 11.59
C LEU A 22 20.09 9.91 12.15
N SER A 23 19.16 10.71 11.62
CA SER A 23 18.94 12.05 12.14
C SER A 23 18.53 11.99 13.62
N THR A 24 19.11 12.88 14.42
CA THR A 24 18.72 13.13 15.81
C THR A 24 17.58 14.12 15.95
N ASP A 25 17.05 14.61 14.82
CA ASP A 25 15.92 15.52 14.80
C ASP A 25 14.67 14.87 15.36
N GLU A 26 13.73 15.71 15.79
CA GLU A 26 12.45 15.27 16.33
C GLU A 26 11.69 14.44 15.29
N TYR A 27 11.45 13.17 15.61
CA TYR A 27 10.76 12.21 14.74
C TYR A 27 9.29 12.14 15.14
N GLY A 28 8.39 12.26 14.16
CA GLY A 28 6.97 12.11 14.40
C GLY A 28 6.10 12.57 13.23
N PRO A 29 4.79 12.29 13.31
CA PRO A 29 3.82 12.86 12.39
C PRO A 29 3.83 14.39 12.52
N THR A 30 3.66 15.07 11.39
CA THR A 30 3.49 16.52 11.37
C THR A 30 2.20 16.91 12.09
N GLN A 31 2.13 18.15 12.57
CA GLN A 31 0.93 18.70 13.21
C GLN A 31 -0.33 18.53 12.33
N GLU A 32 -0.18 18.70 11.02
CA GLU A 32 -1.26 18.45 10.04
C GLU A 32 -1.79 17.01 10.11
N ILE A 33 -0.92 16.01 10.14
CA ILE A 33 -1.31 14.60 10.22
C ILE A 33 -1.98 14.29 11.57
N LEU A 34 -1.49 14.90 12.65
CA LEU A 34 -2.09 14.76 13.98
C LEU A 34 -3.52 15.29 14.02
N GLU A 35 -3.79 16.43 13.37
CA GLU A 35 -5.16 16.99 13.26
C GLU A 35 -6.09 16.10 12.43
N LEU A 36 -5.57 15.38 11.43
CA LEU A 36 -6.35 14.43 10.64
C LEU A 36 -6.54 13.07 11.33
N ALA A 37 -5.74 12.75 12.35
CA ALA A 37 -5.73 11.45 13.02
C ALA A 37 -7.05 11.13 13.74
N GLU A 38 -7.81 12.14 14.16
CA GLU A 38 -9.14 11.96 14.78
C GLU A 38 -10.15 11.27 13.85
N SER A 39 -9.91 11.30 12.53
CA SER A 39 -10.74 10.61 11.54
C SER A 39 -9.91 9.65 10.71
N HIS A 40 -10.05 8.35 10.97
CA HIS A 40 -9.40 7.30 10.20
C HIS A 40 -9.62 7.43 8.69
N LEU A 41 -10.81 7.87 8.26
CA LEU A 41 -11.10 8.11 6.84
C LEU A 41 -10.34 9.32 6.28
N ARG A 42 -10.25 10.43 7.03
CA ARG A 42 -9.48 11.61 6.58
C ARG A 42 -8.00 11.28 6.47
N LEU A 43 -7.45 10.60 7.47
CA LEU A 43 -6.07 10.13 7.45
C LEU A 43 -5.82 9.16 6.29
N PHE A 44 -6.76 8.25 6.03
CA PHE A 44 -6.68 7.35 4.87
C PHE A 44 -6.64 8.12 3.55
N PHE A 45 -7.52 9.11 3.35
CA PHE A 45 -7.55 9.89 2.11
C PHE A 45 -6.40 10.91 1.99
N TYR A 46 -5.74 11.28 3.10
CA TYR A 46 -4.51 12.06 3.09
C TYR A 46 -3.40 11.32 2.32
N PHE A 47 -3.17 10.04 2.65
CA PHE A 47 -2.19 9.21 1.95
C PHE A 47 -2.73 8.68 0.61
N MET A 48 -4.00 8.26 0.58
CA MET A 48 -4.62 7.60 -0.56
C MET A 48 -5.64 8.50 -1.24
N SER A 49 -5.15 9.56 -1.89
CA SER A 49 -6.01 10.59 -2.50
C SER A 49 -6.95 10.03 -3.61
N PRO A 50 -8.09 10.70 -3.89
CA PRO A 50 -8.98 10.35 -5.01
C PRO A 50 -8.30 10.29 -6.39
N ARG A 51 -7.20 11.02 -6.57
CA ARG A 51 -6.42 10.97 -7.82
C ARG A 51 -5.67 9.65 -7.96
N LEU A 52 -5.20 9.08 -6.85
CA LEU A 52 -4.51 7.79 -6.84
C LEU A 52 -5.43 6.67 -7.31
N TRP A 53 -6.65 6.60 -6.78
CA TRP A 53 -7.65 5.60 -7.16
C TRP A 53 -8.04 5.66 -8.63
N ARG A 54 -8.17 6.88 -9.19
CA ARG A 54 -8.39 7.08 -10.62
C ARG A 54 -7.23 6.57 -11.48
N ARG A 55 -5.99 6.78 -11.03
CA ARG A 55 -4.81 6.23 -11.70
C ARG A 55 -4.84 4.72 -11.64
N TYR A 56 -5.05 4.12 -10.47
CA TYR A 56 -5.15 2.66 -10.34
C TYR A 56 -6.23 2.07 -11.25
N ALA A 57 -7.42 2.67 -11.33
CA ALA A 57 -8.45 2.21 -12.27
C ALA A 57 -7.98 2.26 -13.73
N THR A 58 -7.34 3.35 -14.14
CA THR A 58 -6.78 3.49 -15.50
C THR A 58 -5.72 2.42 -15.78
N GLU A 59 -4.78 2.26 -14.85
CA GLU A 59 -3.64 1.33 -14.98
C GLU A 59 -4.10 -0.14 -14.94
N SER A 60 -5.03 -0.48 -14.04
CA SER A 60 -5.61 -1.83 -13.93
C SER A 60 -6.38 -2.21 -15.18
N ASN A 61 -7.21 -1.31 -15.71
CA ASN A 61 -7.90 -1.54 -16.98
C ASN A 61 -6.92 -1.69 -18.14
N ARG A 62 -5.86 -0.85 -18.20
CA ARG A 62 -4.82 -0.98 -19.24
C ARG A 62 -4.07 -2.31 -19.14
N TYR A 63 -3.66 -2.71 -17.94
CA TYR A 63 -3.00 -3.99 -17.68
C TYR A 63 -3.89 -5.15 -18.12
N TYR A 64 -5.18 -5.11 -17.77
CA TYR A 64 -6.16 -6.11 -18.18
C TYR A 64 -6.17 -6.27 -19.70
N HIS A 65 -6.34 -5.16 -20.45
CA HIS A 65 -6.36 -5.21 -21.91
C HIS A 65 -5.06 -5.72 -22.54
N GLN A 66 -3.91 -5.37 -21.96
CA GLN A 66 -2.59 -5.82 -22.45
C GLN A 66 -2.40 -7.33 -22.28
N HIS A 67 -2.85 -7.90 -21.16
CA HIS A 67 -2.54 -9.29 -20.79
C HIS A 67 -3.69 -10.27 -21.07
N LEU A 68 -4.82 -9.79 -21.61
CA LEU A 68 -5.92 -10.65 -22.08
C LEU A 68 -5.38 -11.73 -23.01
N ASN A 69 -4.66 -11.34 -24.06
CA ASN A 69 -4.17 -12.26 -25.09
C ASN A 69 -3.12 -13.27 -24.58
N GLU A 70 -2.32 -12.90 -23.58
CA GLU A 70 -1.26 -13.76 -23.04
C GLU A 70 -1.82 -14.82 -22.08
N ARG A 71 -2.80 -14.46 -21.25
CA ARG A 71 -3.49 -15.44 -20.38
C ARG A 71 -4.26 -16.48 -21.20
N HIS A 72 -4.81 -16.09 -22.36
CA HIS A 72 -5.50 -17.02 -23.26
C HIS A 72 -4.57 -18.08 -23.86
N LYS A 73 -3.28 -17.78 -24.09
CA LYS A 73 -2.32 -18.75 -24.66
C LYS A 73 -2.00 -19.90 -23.69
N ASN A 74 -1.99 -19.63 -22.39
CA ASN A 74 -1.70 -20.65 -21.36
C ASN A 74 -2.93 -21.51 -21.00
N LEU A 75 -4.15 -21.04 -21.32
CA LEU A 75 -5.42 -21.75 -21.07
C LEU A 75 -5.91 -22.57 -22.29
N ALA A 76 -5.20 -22.51 -23.41
CA ALA A 76 -5.55 -23.15 -24.69
C ALA A 76 -5.69 -24.69 -24.63
N ALA A 77 -5.45 -25.33 -23.47
CA ALA A 77 -5.68 -26.77 -23.27
C ALA A 77 -7.12 -27.12 -22.85
N THR A 78 -7.96 -26.18 -22.39
CA THR A 78 -9.32 -26.51 -21.89
C THR A 78 -10.35 -25.44 -22.30
N ASN A 79 -11.37 -25.83 -23.08
CA ASN A 79 -12.59 -25.06 -23.44
C ASN A 79 -12.43 -23.54 -23.64
N VAL A 80 -11.72 -23.17 -24.72
CA VAL A 80 -11.47 -21.78 -25.16
C VAL A 80 -12.74 -20.93 -25.29
N GLN A 81 -13.86 -21.48 -25.76
CA GLN A 81 -15.10 -20.72 -26.01
C GLN A 81 -15.77 -20.22 -24.73
N GLU A 82 -15.87 -21.08 -23.71
CA GLU A 82 -16.52 -20.73 -22.45
C GLU A 82 -15.69 -19.72 -21.66
N ILE A 83 -14.38 -19.96 -21.59
CA ILE A 83 -13.41 -19.02 -21.03
C ILE A 83 -13.50 -17.68 -21.74
N MET A 84 -13.39 -17.65 -23.08
CA MET A 84 -13.42 -16.40 -23.83
C MET A 84 -14.77 -15.67 -23.70
N TYR A 85 -15.89 -16.38 -23.53
CA TYR A 85 -17.19 -15.78 -23.23
C TYR A 85 -17.23 -15.10 -21.84
N PHE A 86 -16.76 -15.78 -20.79
CA PHE A 86 -16.69 -15.19 -19.43
C PHE A 86 -15.71 -14.02 -19.36
N TYR A 87 -14.54 -14.12 -20.00
CA TYR A 87 -13.56 -13.04 -20.07
C TYR A 87 -14.01 -11.89 -20.97
N GLY A 88 -14.72 -12.17 -22.07
CA GLY A 88 -15.35 -11.15 -22.92
C GLY A 88 -16.47 -10.40 -22.20
N LYS A 89 -17.23 -11.10 -21.37
CA LYS A 89 -18.24 -10.49 -20.49
C LYS A 89 -17.59 -9.58 -19.44
N ARG A 90 -16.46 -10.01 -18.86
CA ARG A 90 -15.68 -9.23 -17.88
C ARG A 90 -14.83 -8.13 -18.51
N SER A 91 -14.45 -8.26 -19.79
CA SER A 91 -13.70 -7.22 -20.51
C SER A 91 -14.54 -6.00 -20.86
N ASN A 92 -15.86 -6.17 -20.89
CA ASN A 92 -16.79 -5.07 -21.13
C ASN A 92 -17.06 -4.24 -19.86
N THR A 93 -16.73 -4.77 -18.68
CA THR A 93 -16.86 -4.04 -17.41
C THR A 93 -15.53 -3.36 -17.08
N LYS A 94 -15.48 -2.03 -17.23
CA LYS A 94 -14.35 -1.22 -16.78
C LYS A 94 -14.33 -1.20 -15.26
N VAL A 95 -13.15 -1.45 -14.67
CA VAL A 95 -12.93 -1.25 -13.24
C VAL A 95 -13.02 0.24 -12.94
N GLU A 96 -13.90 0.61 -12.02
CA GLU A 96 -14.05 1.97 -11.54
C GLU A 96 -13.25 2.24 -10.26
N PRO A 97 -12.88 3.50 -9.99
CA PRO A 97 -12.09 3.84 -8.80
C PRO A 97 -12.74 3.43 -7.48
N HIS A 98 -14.08 3.48 -7.41
CA HIS A 98 -14.83 3.15 -6.20
C HIS A 98 -14.82 1.63 -5.91
N GLU A 99 -14.75 0.79 -6.95
CA GLU A 99 -14.61 -0.66 -6.80
C GLU A 99 -13.23 -1.01 -6.22
N ILE A 100 -12.19 -0.30 -6.63
CA ILE A 100 -10.84 -0.47 -6.06
C ILE A 100 -10.82 -0.03 -4.59
N LEU A 101 -11.45 1.10 -4.26
CA LEU A 101 -11.57 1.57 -2.89
C LEU A 101 -12.32 0.56 -2.01
N HIS A 102 -13.41 -0.02 -2.52
CA HIS A 102 -14.16 -1.06 -1.82
C HIS A 102 -13.31 -2.31 -1.57
N CYS A 103 -12.61 -2.81 -2.60
CA CYS A 103 -11.67 -3.92 -2.45
C CYS A 103 -10.57 -3.64 -1.42
N MET A 104 -10.01 -2.43 -1.39
CA MET A 104 -9.02 -2.05 -0.39
C MET A 104 -9.61 -2.01 1.02
N GLY A 105 -10.85 -1.53 1.15
CA GLY A 105 -11.59 -1.62 2.42
C GLY A 105 -11.70 -3.05 2.93
N LEU A 106 -12.00 -4.01 2.04
CA LEU A 106 -12.09 -5.45 2.35
C LEU A 106 -10.75 -6.10 2.69
N LEU A 107 -9.60 -5.52 2.30
CA LEU A 107 -8.27 -6.06 2.62
C LEU A 107 -7.76 -5.59 3.98
N VAL A 108 -8.24 -4.43 4.45
CA VAL A 108 -7.81 -3.81 5.71
C VAL A 108 -8.76 -4.17 6.86
N THR A 109 -9.93 -4.72 6.55
CA THR A 109 -10.93 -5.23 7.52
C THR A 109 -10.80 -6.72 7.72
#